data_AF-A0A349JZS9-F1
#
_entry.id   AF-A0A349JZS9-F1
#
_cell.length_a   1.000
_cell.length_b   1.000
_cell.length_c   1.000
_cell.angle_alpha   90.00
_cell.angle_beta   90.00
_cell.angle_gamma   90.00
#
_symmetry.space_group_name_H-M   'P 1'
#
loop_
_entity.id
_entity.type
_entity.pdbx_description
1 polymer ?
#
loop_
_entity_poly.entity_id
_entity_poly.type
_entity_poly.pdbx_seq_one_letter_code
_entity_poly.pdbx_strand_id
1 'polypeptide(L)'
;MKRFLALAFTCALPLTSPADTKSGEQKEKPDAPWPSHYSKGRKTFDGTGKHYMGREISYVMGHQAIRWLERANREEEEAPSKAIAALNLKPTDVIADIGAGSGYYTFRLAPLVPKGRVIAVDIQPEMITFLETKEKKLGLTNVEAHLGEVADTKLKPNS
;
A
#
# COMPACT_ATOMS: atom_id res chain seq x y z
N MET A 1 33.52 37.65 49.94
CA MET A 1 32.09 37.96 50.15
C MET A 1 31.56 38.69 48.92
N LYS A 2 30.92 37.97 48.00
CA LYS A 2 30.15 38.53 46.87
C LYS A 2 28.91 37.65 46.72
N ARG A 3 27.75 38.24 46.97
CA ARG A 3 26.43 37.60 46.95
C ARG A 3 26.00 37.43 45.50
N PHE A 4 25.84 36.20 45.03
CA PHE A 4 25.13 35.92 43.78
C PHE A 4 23.69 35.55 44.13
N LEU A 5 22.78 36.40 43.66
CA LEU A 5 21.34 36.26 43.77
C LEU A 5 20.90 35.20 42.74
N ALA A 6 20.60 33.98 43.19
CA ALA A 6 20.03 32.95 42.34
C ALA A 6 18.54 33.27 42.13
N LEU A 7 18.19 33.68 40.91
CA LEU A 7 16.81 33.86 40.49
C LEU A 7 16.22 32.47 40.24
N ALA A 8 15.43 31.97 41.20
CA ALA A 8 14.70 30.72 41.07
C ALA A 8 13.56 30.92 40.05
N PHE A 9 13.73 30.36 38.84
CA PHE A 9 12.67 30.29 37.84
C PHE A 9 11.85 29.02 38.13
N THR A 10 10.80 29.16 38.93
CA THR A 10 9.81 28.11 39.16
C THR A 10 9.01 27.89 37.88
N CYS A 11 9.45 26.95 37.06
CA CYS A 11 8.68 26.49 35.91
C CYS A 11 7.60 25.53 36.42
N ALA A 12 6.35 25.99 36.45
CA ALA A 12 5.20 25.15 36.75
C ALA A 12 5.03 24.11 35.63
N LEU A 13 5.31 22.84 35.93
CA LEU A 13 5.00 21.71 35.06
C LEU A 13 3.50 21.39 35.16
N PRO A 14 2.71 21.49 34.08
CA PRO A 14 1.40 20.88 34.09
C PRO A 14 1.56 19.36 33.99
N LEU A 15 1.00 18.63 34.97
CA LEU A 15 0.76 17.19 34.86
C LEU A 15 -0.07 16.95 33.61
N THR A 16 0.55 16.39 32.57
CA THR A 16 -0.14 15.87 31.39
C THR A 16 -0.32 14.38 31.57
N SER A 17 -1.58 13.97 31.67
CA SER A 17 -2.02 12.58 31.75
C SER A 17 -1.69 11.83 30.44
N PRO A 18 -1.14 10.61 30.50
CA PRO A 18 -0.89 9.80 29.31
C PRO A 18 -2.13 8.97 28.95
N ALA A 19 -3.10 9.56 28.25
CA ALA A 19 -4.10 8.84 27.46
C ALA A 19 -4.97 9.86 26.75
N ASP A 20 -4.77 9.99 25.44
CA ASP A 20 -5.81 10.26 24.44
C ASP A 20 -5.10 10.38 23.09
N THR A 21 -4.67 9.24 22.57
CA THR A 21 -4.36 9.11 21.15
C THR A 21 -5.69 9.27 20.42
N LYS A 22 -6.04 10.52 20.07
CA LYS A 22 -7.15 10.79 19.17
C LYS A 22 -6.79 10.15 17.82
N SER A 23 -7.38 9.00 17.55
CA SER A 23 -7.55 8.50 16.20
C SER A 23 -8.13 9.65 15.38
N GLY A 24 -7.46 10.00 14.28
CA GLY A 24 -7.95 10.99 13.35
C GLY A 24 -9.21 10.45 12.68
N GLU A 25 -10.37 10.66 13.30
CA GLU A 25 -11.65 10.63 12.61
C GLU A 25 -11.61 11.76 11.57
N GLN A 26 -11.34 11.38 10.32
CA GLN A 26 -11.62 12.25 9.20
C GLN A 26 -13.13 12.49 9.21
N LYS A 27 -13.55 13.69 9.61
CA LYS A 27 -14.93 14.15 9.47
C LYS A 27 -15.32 14.02 8.00
N GLU A 28 -16.22 13.07 7.71
CA GLU A 28 -16.91 13.01 6.42
C GLU A 28 -17.52 14.39 6.15
N LYS A 29 -17.08 15.03 5.07
CA LYS A 29 -17.76 16.22 4.55
C LYS A 29 -19.20 15.82 4.23
N PRO A 30 -20.20 16.66 4.54
CA PRO A 30 -21.58 16.36 4.21
C PRO A 30 -21.68 16.05 2.71
N ASP A 31 -22.25 14.89 2.39
CA ASP A 31 -22.37 14.34 1.04
C ASP A 31 -22.92 15.42 0.09
N ALA A 32 -22.07 15.93 -0.81
CA ALA A 32 -22.58 16.50 -2.05
C ALA A 32 -23.46 15.42 -2.71
N PRO A 33 -24.64 15.76 -3.26
CA PRO A 33 -25.49 14.77 -3.89
C PRO A 33 -24.65 14.00 -4.91
N TRP A 34 -24.62 12.67 -4.76
CA TRP A 34 -23.83 11.81 -5.62
C TRP A 34 -24.08 12.16 -7.10
N PRO A 35 -23.06 12.15 -7.97
CA PRO A 35 -23.29 12.24 -9.41
C PRO A 35 -24.39 11.24 -9.80
N SER A 36 -25.29 11.60 -10.72
CA SER A 36 -26.57 10.87 -10.96
C SER A 36 -26.43 9.39 -11.34
N HIS A 37 -25.20 8.91 -11.55
CA HIS A 37 -24.87 7.53 -11.90
C HIS A 37 -24.77 6.59 -10.69
N TYR A 38 -24.76 7.11 -9.46
CA TYR A 38 -24.74 6.31 -8.24
C TYR A 38 -26.13 6.21 -7.59
N SER A 39 -26.45 5.05 -7.05
CA SER A 39 -27.68 4.83 -6.29
C SER A 39 -27.44 3.91 -5.10
N LYS A 40 -28.39 3.86 -4.16
CA LYS A 40 -28.44 2.82 -3.12
C LYS A 40 -29.35 1.71 -3.63
N GLY A 41 -28.97 0.46 -3.39
CA GLY A 41 -29.74 -0.72 -3.83
C GLY A 41 -29.69 -1.86 -2.81
N ARG A 42 -30.16 -3.04 -3.22
CA ARG A 42 -30.09 -4.25 -2.39
C ARG A 42 -28.62 -4.61 -2.17
N LYS A 43 -28.22 -4.75 -0.90
CA LYS A 43 -26.87 -5.15 -0.52
C LYS A 43 -26.68 -6.67 -0.64
N THR A 44 -25.69 -7.16 -1.38
CA THR A 44 -25.28 -8.57 -1.34
C THR A 44 -24.44 -8.87 -0.09
N PHE A 45 -24.17 -10.15 0.18
CA PHE A 45 -23.39 -10.56 1.36
C PHE A 45 -22.01 -9.85 1.44
N ASP A 46 -21.37 -9.68 0.28
CA ASP A 46 -20.03 -9.11 0.09
C ASP A 46 -20.05 -7.72 -0.57
N GLY A 47 -21.23 -7.14 -0.78
CA GLY A 47 -21.42 -5.88 -1.47
C GLY A 47 -21.50 -4.69 -0.52
N THR A 48 -21.32 -3.48 -1.05
CA THR A 48 -21.34 -2.24 -0.25
C THR A 48 -22.73 -1.62 -0.10
N GLY A 49 -23.73 -2.11 -0.84
CA GLY A 49 -25.06 -1.50 -1.00
C GLY A 49 -25.08 -0.28 -1.92
N LYS A 50 -23.90 0.26 -2.26
CA LYS A 50 -23.75 1.35 -3.23
C LYS A 50 -23.69 0.78 -4.63
N HIS A 51 -24.45 1.35 -5.54
CA HIS A 51 -24.55 0.90 -6.92
C HIS A 51 -24.02 1.99 -7.85
N TYR A 52 -23.34 1.57 -8.92
CA TYR A 52 -22.94 2.42 -10.04
C TYR A 52 -23.53 1.82 -11.32
N MET A 53 -24.37 2.59 -12.02
CA MET A 53 -25.06 2.14 -13.24
C MET A 53 -25.78 0.78 -13.08
N GLY A 54 -26.44 0.58 -11.93
CA GLY A 54 -27.19 -0.65 -11.63
C GLY A 54 -26.36 -1.83 -11.16
N ARG A 55 -25.03 -1.71 -11.05
CA ARG A 55 -24.15 -2.74 -10.49
C ARG A 55 -23.70 -2.36 -9.08
N GLU A 56 -23.78 -3.29 -8.14
CA GLU A 56 -23.26 -3.08 -6.79
C GLU A 56 -21.72 -2.96 -6.79
N ILE A 57 -21.20 -1.99 -6.06
CA ILE A 57 -19.77 -1.75 -5.88
C ILE A 57 -19.24 -2.72 -4.83
N SER A 58 -18.14 -3.39 -5.14
CA SER A 58 -17.43 -4.28 -4.21
C SER A 58 -16.63 -3.49 -3.18
N TYR A 59 -16.32 -4.13 -2.05
CA TYR A 59 -15.27 -3.61 -1.17
C TYR A 59 -13.91 -3.59 -1.91
N VAL A 60 -13.05 -2.67 -1.50
CA VAL A 60 -11.64 -2.67 -1.94
C VAL A 60 -10.89 -3.73 -1.14
N MET A 61 -10.02 -4.47 -1.82
CA MET A 61 -9.15 -5.46 -1.18
C MET A 61 -7.94 -4.72 -0.58
N GLY A 62 -7.80 -4.79 0.75
CA GLY A 62 -6.66 -4.24 1.47
C GLY A 62 -5.72 -5.32 1.99
N HIS A 63 -4.70 -4.88 2.74
CA HIS A 63 -3.66 -5.76 3.26
C HIS A 63 -4.14 -6.92 4.14
N GLN A 64 -5.32 -6.81 4.75
CA GLN A 64 -5.89 -7.89 5.55
C GLN A 64 -6.17 -9.16 4.73
N ALA A 65 -6.40 -9.02 3.42
CA ALA A 65 -6.72 -10.13 2.54
C ALA A 65 -5.51 -10.61 1.70
N ILE A 66 -4.28 -10.24 2.07
CA ILE A 66 -3.04 -10.55 1.32
C ILE A 66 -2.90 -12.03 0.93
N ARG A 67 -3.39 -12.95 1.77
CA ARG A 67 -3.33 -14.39 1.49
C ARG A 67 -4.10 -14.80 0.23
N TRP A 68 -5.17 -14.07 -0.10
CA TRP A 68 -5.92 -14.30 -1.33
C TRP A 68 -5.06 -14.06 -2.58
N LEU A 69 -4.12 -13.10 -2.52
CA LEU A 69 -3.22 -12.79 -3.64
C LEU A 69 -2.28 -13.95 -4.00
N GLU A 70 -2.03 -14.85 -3.05
CA GLU A 70 -1.11 -16.00 -3.14
C GLU A 70 -1.87 -17.34 -3.24
N ARG A 71 -3.17 -17.32 -3.50
CA ARG A 71 -4.00 -18.53 -3.63
C ARG A 71 -3.44 -19.51 -4.68
N ALA A 72 -3.53 -20.81 -4.38
CA ALA A 72 -2.87 -21.85 -5.17
C ALA A 72 -3.39 -21.98 -6.61
N ASN A 73 -4.70 -21.77 -6.81
CA ASN A 73 -5.36 -21.82 -8.12
C ASN A 73 -5.11 -20.58 -9.01
N ARG A 74 -4.31 -19.60 -8.55
CA ARG A 74 -4.08 -18.37 -9.31
C ARG A 74 -3.37 -18.62 -10.63
N GLU A 75 -2.42 -19.56 -10.66
CA GLU A 75 -1.73 -19.90 -11.91
C GLU A 75 -2.69 -20.48 -12.94
N GLU A 76 -3.62 -21.33 -12.52
CA GLU A 76 -4.60 -21.95 -13.42
C GLU A 76 -5.62 -20.93 -13.93
N GLU A 77 -6.12 -20.05 -13.06
CA GLU A 77 -7.18 -19.09 -13.41
C GLU A 77 -6.67 -17.85 -14.15
N GLU A 78 -5.49 -17.34 -13.82
CA GLU A 78 -4.97 -16.07 -14.34
C GLU A 78 -3.77 -16.24 -15.28
N ALA A 79 -3.18 -17.44 -15.36
CA ALA A 79 -1.95 -17.74 -16.11
C ALA A 79 -0.81 -16.70 -15.98
N PRO A 80 -0.40 -16.26 -14.77
CA PRO A 80 0.65 -15.26 -14.59
C PRO A 80 1.98 -15.62 -15.24
N SER A 81 2.34 -16.92 -15.27
CA SER A 81 3.59 -17.35 -15.92
C SER A 81 3.59 -17.07 -17.42
N LYS A 82 2.43 -17.20 -18.09
CA LYS A 82 2.29 -16.84 -19.51
C LYS A 82 2.39 -15.32 -19.71
N ALA A 83 1.77 -14.54 -18.83
CA ALA A 83 1.85 -13.09 -18.88
C ALA A 83 3.30 -12.59 -18.72
N ILE A 84 4.04 -13.13 -17.75
CA ILE A 84 5.46 -12.79 -17.55
C ILE A 84 6.31 -13.19 -18.76
N ALA A 85 6.12 -14.38 -19.32
CA ALA A 85 6.87 -14.83 -20.49
C ALA A 85 6.66 -13.92 -21.72
N ALA A 86 5.45 -13.38 -21.88
CA ALA A 86 5.12 -12.49 -22.99
C ALA A 86 5.82 -11.12 -22.93
N LEU A 87 6.34 -10.72 -21.77
CA LEU A 87 7.05 -9.45 -21.61
C LEU A 87 8.43 -9.42 -22.32
N ASN A 88 8.98 -10.59 -22.66
CA ASN A 88 10.28 -10.73 -23.34
C ASN A 88 11.41 -9.93 -22.66
N LEU A 89 11.48 -10.07 -21.34
CA LEU A 89 12.38 -9.30 -20.48
C LEU A 89 13.85 -9.58 -20.80
N LYS A 90 14.65 -8.53 -20.77
CA LYS A 90 16.11 -8.61 -20.79
C LYS A 90 16.64 -8.63 -19.35
N PRO A 91 17.76 -9.31 -19.09
CA PRO A 91 18.36 -9.35 -17.76
C PRO A 91 18.67 -7.99 -17.12
N THR A 92 18.71 -6.91 -17.91
CA THR A 92 19.04 -5.55 -17.52
C THR A 92 17.83 -4.64 -17.32
N ASP A 93 16.62 -5.13 -17.59
CA ASP A 93 15.43 -4.28 -17.56
C ASP A 93 15.11 -3.80 -16.13
N VAL A 94 14.61 -2.57 -16.04
CA VAL A 94 14.06 -1.99 -14.80
C VAL A 94 12.55 -2.03 -14.91
N ILE A 95 11.88 -2.63 -13.93
CA ILE A 95 10.45 -2.93 -13.97
C ILE A 95 9.76 -2.26 -12.80
N ALA A 96 8.67 -1.53 -13.05
CA ALA A 96 7.77 -1.07 -12.01
C ALA A 96 6.56 -2.00 -11.89
N ASP A 97 6.42 -2.69 -10.76
CA ASP A 97 5.25 -3.52 -10.41
C ASP A 97 4.27 -2.66 -9.60
N ILE A 98 3.30 -2.06 -10.28
CA ILE A 98 2.36 -1.09 -9.67
C ILE A 98 1.18 -1.83 -9.03
N GLY A 99 0.98 -1.60 -7.73
CA GLY A 99 0.03 -2.37 -6.93
C GLY A 99 0.59 -3.75 -6.59
N ALA A 100 1.87 -3.80 -6.19
CA ALA A 100 2.61 -5.03 -5.99
C ALA A 100 1.96 -5.97 -4.95
N GLY A 101 1.26 -5.43 -3.95
CA GLY A 101 0.61 -6.21 -2.90
C GLY A 101 1.58 -7.18 -2.22
N SER A 102 1.30 -8.48 -2.30
CA SER A 102 2.18 -9.53 -1.75
C SER A 102 3.50 -9.75 -2.52
N GLY A 103 3.69 -9.02 -3.63
CA GLY A 103 4.82 -9.18 -4.55
C GLY A 103 4.70 -10.43 -5.42
N TYR A 104 3.48 -10.91 -5.69
CA TYR A 104 3.27 -12.13 -6.48
C TYR A 104 4.02 -12.08 -7.82
N TYR A 105 3.93 -10.95 -8.55
CA TYR A 105 4.70 -10.72 -9.76
C TYR A 105 6.13 -10.32 -9.46
N THR A 106 6.35 -9.34 -8.57
CA THR A 106 7.67 -8.86 -8.14
C THR A 106 8.69 -9.99 -7.97
N PHE A 107 8.37 -11.01 -7.16
CA PHE A 107 9.32 -12.09 -6.84
C PHE A 107 9.48 -13.14 -7.95
N ARG A 108 8.59 -13.16 -8.93
CA ARG A 108 8.73 -13.98 -10.15
C ARG A 108 9.52 -13.24 -11.24
N LEU A 109 9.45 -11.91 -11.24
CA LEU A 109 10.18 -11.04 -12.18
C LEU A 109 11.64 -10.88 -11.77
N ALA A 110 11.93 -10.70 -10.47
CA ALA A 110 13.27 -10.39 -9.98
C ALA A 110 14.36 -11.38 -10.45
N PRO A 111 14.16 -12.71 -10.47
CA PRO A 111 15.14 -13.65 -10.99
C PRO A 111 15.42 -13.52 -12.51
N LEU A 112 14.47 -12.95 -13.27
CA LEU A 112 14.58 -12.77 -14.72
C LEU A 112 15.39 -11.53 -15.11
N VAL A 113 15.54 -10.58 -14.18
CA VAL A 113 16.28 -9.32 -14.37
C VAL A 113 17.47 -9.17 -13.40
N PRO A 114 18.42 -10.13 -13.37
CA PRO A 114 19.49 -10.16 -12.36
C PRO A 114 20.48 -9.00 -12.45
N LYS A 115 20.52 -8.28 -13.57
CA LYS A 115 21.35 -7.08 -13.79
C LYS A 115 20.53 -5.79 -13.82
N GLY A 116 19.21 -5.91 -13.67
CA GLY A 116 18.24 -4.83 -13.59
C GLY A 116 17.69 -4.68 -12.17
N ARG A 117 16.44 -4.24 -12.07
CA ARG A 117 15.73 -4.04 -10.79
C ARG A 117 14.23 -4.19 -10.97
N VAL A 118 13.54 -4.70 -9.96
CA VAL A 118 12.09 -4.61 -9.84
C VAL A 118 11.74 -3.65 -8.71
N ILE A 119 11.02 -2.58 -9.03
CA ILE A 119 10.51 -1.59 -8.09
C ILE A 119 9.04 -1.94 -7.81
N ALA A 120 8.78 -2.48 -6.63
CA ALA A 120 7.47 -2.93 -6.17
C ALA A 120 6.73 -1.76 -5.50
N VAL A 121 5.78 -1.17 -6.22
CA VAL A 121 5.05 0.02 -5.76
C VAL A 121 3.73 -0.39 -5.14
N ASP A 122 3.47 0.06 -3.91
CA ASP A 122 2.16 -0.09 -3.26
C ASP A 122 1.81 1.17 -2.46
N ILE A 123 0.53 1.43 -2.25
CA ILE A 123 0.04 2.58 -1.48
C ILE A 123 -0.11 2.27 0.01
N GLN A 124 -0.07 0.98 0.39
CA GLN A 124 -0.28 0.53 1.76
C GLN A 124 1.07 0.30 2.46
N PRO A 125 1.40 1.02 3.54
CA PRO A 125 2.65 0.82 4.29
C PRO A 125 2.87 -0.62 4.79
N GLU A 126 1.79 -1.34 5.10
CA GLU A 126 1.82 -2.74 5.50
C GLU A 126 2.31 -3.65 4.35
N MET A 127 1.97 -3.32 3.11
CA MET A 127 2.47 -4.03 1.92
C MET A 127 3.94 -3.78 1.69
N ILE A 128 4.39 -2.54 1.88
CA ILE A 128 5.82 -2.20 1.81
C ILE A 128 6.62 -3.02 2.83
N THR A 129 6.16 -3.04 4.08
CA THR A 129 6.79 -3.85 5.14
C THR A 129 6.82 -5.34 4.79
N PHE A 130 5.74 -5.86 4.20
CA PHE A 130 5.67 -7.25 3.76
C PHE A 130 6.67 -7.55 2.63
N LEU A 131 6.74 -6.69 1.61
CA LEU A 131 7.65 -6.81 0.48
C LEU A 131 9.11 -6.81 0.94
N GLU A 132 9.50 -5.84 1.78
CA GLU A 132 10.85 -5.74 2.36
C GLU A 132 11.22 -6.98 3.20
N THR A 133 10.26 -7.54 3.93
CA THR A 133 10.48 -8.76 4.71
C THR A 133 10.70 -9.96 3.79
N LYS A 134 9.88 -10.06 2.73
CA LYS A 134 9.90 -11.17 1.79
C LYS A 134 11.14 -11.15 0.89
N GLU A 135 11.58 -9.98 0.41
CA GLU A 135 12.82 -9.87 -0.37
C GLU A 135 14.04 -10.32 0.45
N LYS A 136 14.13 -9.89 1.73
CA LYS A 136 15.22 -10.27 2.64
C LYS A 136 15.23 -11.76 2.89
N LYS A 137 14.05 -12.34 3.14
CA LYS A 137 13.88 -13.79 3.33
C LYS A 137 14.29 -14.59 2.09
N LEU A 138 14.04 -14.06 0.89
CA LEU A 138 14.41 -14.70 -0.38
C LEU A 138 15.86 -14.40 -0.81
N GLY A 139 16.57 -13.51 -0.11
CA GLY A 139 17.93 -13.11 -0.45
C GLY A 139 18.03 -12.34 -1.77
N LEU A 140 16.95 -11.69 -2.21
CA LEU A 140 16.92 -10.92 -3.45
C LEU A 140 17.44 -9.51 -3.19
N THR A 141 18.45 -9.10 -3.96
CA THR A 141 19.11 -7.78 -3.82
C THR A 141 18.70 -6.79 -4.89
N ASN A 142 17.92 -7.23 -5.88
CA ASN A 142 17.44 -6.43 -7.02
C ASN A 142 15.94 -6.11 -6.94
N VAL A 143 15.35 -6.18 -5.74
CA VAL A 143 13.99 -5.72 -5.44
C VAL A 143 14.08 -4.45 -4.60
N GLU A 144 13.18 -3.50 -4.87
CA GLU A 144 13.00 -2.28 -4.09
C GLU A 144 11.50 -2.11 -3.79
N ALA A 145 11.11 -2.16 -2.53
CA ALA A 145 9.76 -1.77 -2.13
C ALA A 145 9.64 -0.23 -2.11
N HIS A 146 8.56 0.30 -2.68
CA HIS A 146 8.37 1.74 -2.86
C HIS A 146 6.94 2.17 -2.48
N LEU A 147 6.83 3.11 -1.54
CA LEU A 147 5.53 3.64 -1.11
C LEU A 147 5.03 4.71 -2.10
N GLY A 148 3.93 4.42 -2.78
CA GLY A 148 3.21 5.37 -3.62
C GLY A 148 2.03 6.02 -2.90
N GLU A 149 1.28 6.82 -3.65
CA GLU A 149 -0.01 7.41 -3.28
C GLU A 149 -1.09 7.00 -4.28
N VAL A 150 -2.37 7.22 -3.92
CA VAL A 150 -3.54 6.83 -4.73
C VAL A 150 -3.47 7.35 -6.17
N ALA A 151 -2.88 8.52 -6.39
CA ALA A 151 -2.80 9.16 -7.71
C ALA A 151 -1.37 9.44 -8.20
N ASP A 152 -0.36 8.95 -7.49
CA ASP A 152 1.05 9.27 -7.77
C ASP A 152 1.96 8.13 -7.31
N THR A 153 2.76 7.57 -8.21
CA THR A 153 3.66 6.45 -7.88
C THR A 153 4.86 6.88 -7.05
N LYS A 154 5.17 8.18 -6.95
CA LYS A 154 6.35 8.76 -6.30
C LYS A 154 7.70 8.28 -6.87
N LEU A 155 7.67 7.58 -8.00
CA LEU A 155 8.88 7.22 -8.74
C LEU A 155 9.55 8.47 -9.29
N LYS A 156 10.88 8.42 -9.41
CA LYS A 156 11.66 9.52 -9.99
C LYS A 156 11.37 9.61 -11.50
N PRO A 157 11.40 10.80 -12.11
CA PRO A 157 11.35 10.91 -13.56
C PRO A 157 12.44 10.04 -14.22
N ASN A 158 12.07 9.32 -15.29
CA ASN A 158 12.94 8.38 -16.00
C ASN A 158 13.48 7.22 -15.14
N SER A 159 12.70 6.79 -14.14
CA SER A 159 12.90 5.50 -13.46
C SER A 159 12.61 4.33 -14.39
#